data_AF-A0A3C0TWG9-F1
#
_entry.id   AF-A0A3C0TWG9-F1
#
_cell.length_a   1.000
_cell.length_b   1.000
_cell.length_c   1.000
_cell.angle_alpha   90.00
_cell.angle_beta   90.00
_cell.angle_gamma   90.00
#
_symmetry.space_group_name_H-M   'P 1'
#
loop_
_entity.id
_entity.type
_entity.pdbx_description
1 polymer ?
#
loop_
_entity_poly.entity_id
_entity_poly.type
_entity_poly.pdbx_seq_one_letter_code
_entity_poly.pdbx_strand_id
1 'polypeptide(L)' 'MSEREREILAFLRQAGWEKAGRVLLPQDASTRRYHRLRGARGDAILMDAPPGGDQLKST' A
#
# COMPACT_ATOMS: atom_id res chain seq x y z
N MET A 1 -2.82 -7.37 14.35
CA MET A 1 -2.47 -7.16 12.92
C MET A 1 -3.77 -7.29 12.13
N SER A 2 -4.19 -6.29 11.35
CA SER A 2 -5.46 -6.33 10.61
C SER A 2 -5.38 -7.22 9.36
N GLU A 3 -6.53 -7.61 8.80
CA GLU A 3 -6.56 -8.34 7.51
C GLU A 3 -5.85 -7.57 6.41
N ARG A 4 -6.11 -6.26 6.33
CA ARG A 4 -5.46 -5.38 5.36
C ARG A 4 -3.94 -5.37 5.51
N GLU A 5 -3.45 -5.38 6.74
CA GLU A 5 -2.01 -5.45 7.01
C GLU A 5 -1.42 -6.78 6.52
N ARG A 6 -2.15 -7.91 6.67
CA ARG A 6 -1.73 -9.21 6.14
C ARG A 6 -1.64 -9.22 4.61
N GLU A 7 -2.66 -8.69 3.94
CA GLU A 7 -2.69 -8.55 2.47
C GLU A 7 -1.51 -7.74 1.96
N ILE A 8 -1.23 -6.59 2.59
CA ILE A 8 -0.11 -5.74 2.21
C ILE A 8 1.23 -6.47 2.41
N LEU A 9 1.43 -7.15 3.54
CA LEU A 9 2.67 -7.89 3.79
C LEU A 9 2.85 -9.03 2.77
N ALA A 10 1.78 -9.75 2.42
CA ALA A 10 1.82 -10.79 1.40
C ALA A 10 2.19 -10.22 0.03
N PHE A 11 1.60 -9.09 -0.35
CA PHE A 11 1.92 -8.37 -1.59
C PHE A 11 3.39 -7.92 -1.63
N LEU A 12 3.88 -7.29 -0.56
CA LEU A 12 5.26 -6.84 -0.47
C LEU A 12 6.25 -8.01 -0.58
N ARG A 13 5.93 -9.15 0.04
CA ARG A 13 6.73 -10.37 -0.09
C ARG A 13 6.79 -10.88 -1.52
N GLN A 14 5.65 -10.99 -2.20
CA GLN A 14 5.61 -11.41 -3.60
C GLN A 14 6.36 -10.45 -4.53
N ALA A 15 6.33 -9.14 -4.22
CA ALA A 15 7.03 -8.12 -4.98
C ALA A 15 8.53 -7.98 -4.63
N GLY A 16 9.04 -8.72 -3.63
CA GLY A 16 10.43 -8.65 -3.18
C GLY A 16 10.77 -7.41 -2.33
N TRP A 17 9.78 -6.82 -1.66
CA TRP A 17 9.89 -5.66 -0.77
C TRP A 17 9.65 -5.99 0.71
N GLU A 18 9.62 -7.27 1.09
CA GLU A 18 9.37 -7.73 2.47
C GLU A 18 10.29 -7.11 3.54
N LYS A 19 11.53 -6.79 3.18
CA LYS A 19 12.55 -6.22 4.08
C LYS A 19 12.62 -4.69 4.02
N ALA A 20 11.77 -4.06 3.21
CA ALA A 20 11.79 -2.61 3.07
C ALA A 20 11.15 -1.95 4.29
N GLY A 21 11.78 -0.89 4.79
CA GLY A 21 11.18 -0.02 5.80
C GLY A 21 9.96 0.69 5.20
N ARG A 22 8.83 0.67 5.90
CA ARG A 22 7.55 1.23 5.43
C ARG A 22 7.10 2.37 6.34
N VAL A 23 6.92 3.56 5.77
CA VAL A 23 6.43 4.75 6.48
C VAL A 23 5.15 5.23 5.81
N LEU A 24 4.07 5.34 6.58
CA LEU A 24 2.81 5.92 6.09
C LEU A 24 3.04 7.40 5.75
N LEU A 25 2.65 7.81 4.54
CA LEU A 25 2.69 9.22 4.16
C LEU A 25 1.45 9.92 4.71
N PRO A 26 1.61 11.00 5.49
CA PRO A 26 0.48 11.79 5.95
C PRO A 26 -0.24 12.38 4.72
N GLN A 27 -1.52 12.07 4.58
CA GLN A 27 -2.38 12.55 3.50
C GLN A 27 -3.83 12.59 3.98
N ASP A 28 -4.58 13.56 3.44
CA ASP A 28 -5.59 14.29 4.23
C ASP A 28 -7.03 14.15 3.72
N ALA A 29 -7.32 13.50 2.58
CA ALA A 29 -8.69 13.54 2.03
C ALA A 29 -9.12 12.40 1.08
N SER A 30 -8.33 11.33 0.91
CA SER A 30 -8.66 10.22 0.00
C SER A 30 -8.84 8.90 0.75
N THR A 31 -9.64 7.99 0.19
CA THR A 31 -9.73 6.59 0.62
C THR A 31 -8.45 5.80 0.30
N ARG A 32 -7.55 6.37 -0.51
CA ARG A 32 -6.24 5.81 -0.84
C ARG A 32 -5.22 6.20 0.22
N ARG A 33 -4.36 5.26 0.61
CA ARG A 33 -3.24 5.49 1.52
C ARG A 33 -1.95 5.17 0.80
N TYR A 34 -0.96 6.03 0.93
CA TYR A 34 0.37 5.81 0.37
C TYR A 34 1.37 5.54 1.49
N HIS A 35 2.24 4.56 1.28
CA HIS A 35 3.39 4.33 2.14
C HIS A 35 4.67 4.48 1.33
N ARG A 36 5.65 5.18 1.88
CA ARG A 36 7.01 5.19 1.34
C ARG A 36 7.75 3.95 1.82
N LEU A 37 8.32 3.22 0.86
CA LEU A 37 9.20 2.09 1.07
C LEU A 37 10.65 2.53 0.87
N ARG A 38 11.54 2.08 1.74
CA ARG A 38 12.98 2.22 1.60
C ARG A 38 13.66 0.87 1.78
N GLY A 39 14.44 0.44 0.80
CA GLY A 39 15.16 -0.84 0.87
C GLY A 39 16.39 -0.87 -0.03
N ALA A 40 17.02 -2.04 -0.12
CA ALA A 40 18.22 -2.25 -0.95
C ALA A 40 18.00 -1.98 -2.45
N ARG A 41 16.74 -1.98 -2.90
CA ARG A 41 16.34 -1.67 -4.28
C ARG A 41 16.11 -0.17 -4.53
N GLY A 42 16.26 0.67 -3.50
CA GLY A 42 15.95 2.09 -3.53
C GLY A 42 14.60 2.42 -2.87
N ASP A 43 14.02 3.54 -3.31
CA ASP A 43 12.78 4.08 -2.79
C ASP A 43 11.59 3.69 -3.68
N ALA A 44 10.47 3.31 -3.07
CA ALA A 44 9.22 3.01 -3.78
C ALA A 44 8.01 3.53 -3.01
N ILE A 45 6.85 3.57 -3.68
CA ILE A 45 5.57 3.92 -3.06
C ILE A 45 4.64 2.72 -3.14
N LEU A 46 4.17 2.26 -1.98
CA LEU A 46 3.04 1.35 -1.88
C LEU A 46 1.75 2.18 -1.92
N MET A 47 0.85 1.83 -2.83
CA MET A 47 -0.51 2.34 -2.88
C MET A 47 -1.46 1.31 -2.26
N ASP A 48 -2.10 1.69 -1.16
CA ASP A 48 -3.20 0.95 -0.53
C ASP A 48 -4.52 1.61 -0.96
N ALA A 49 -5.20 0.98 -1.93
CA ALA A 49 -6.48 1.44 -2.47
C ALA A 49 -7.54 0.33 -2.33
N PRO A 50 -8.40 0.36 -1.29
CA PRO A 50 -9.46 -0.63 -1.13
C PRO A 50 -10.53 -0.49 -2.23
N PRO A 51 -11.13 -1.61 -2.70
CA PRO A 51 -12.22 -1.58 -3.66
C PRO A 51 -13.43 -0.85 -3.04
N GLY A 52 -13.75 0.33 -3.58
CA GLY A 52 -14.77 1.22 -3.04
C GLY A 52 -14.46 2.71 -3.18
N GLY A 53 -13.19 3.07 -3.42
CA GLY A 53 -12.76 4.45 -3.63
C GLY A 53 -13.07 5.05 -5.01
N ASP A 54 -13.53 4.23 -5.95
CA ASP A 54 -13.97 4.67 -7.28
C ASP A 54 -14.90 3.59 -7.86
N GLN A 55 -16.13 3.51 -7.34
CA GLN A 55 -17.15 2.67 -7.97
C GLN A 55 -17.61 3.37 -9.24
N LEU A 56 -16.89 3.16 -10.34
CA LEU A 56 -17.52 3.16 -11.66
C LEU A 56 -18.55 2.03 -11.63
N LYS A 57 -19.79 2.40 -11.28
CA LYS A 57 -20.96 1.55 -11.51
C LYS A 57 -21.11 1.41 -13.02
N SER A 58 -20.49 0.39 -13.61
CA SER A 58 -20.84 -0.05 -14.95
C SER A 58 -22.27 -0.55 -14.89
N THR A 59 -23.19 0.28 -15.39
CA THR A 59 -24.58 -0.08 -15.74
C THR A 59 -24.58 -0.82 -17.06
#